data_AF-A0A916DTB4-F1
#
_entry.id   AF-A0A916DTB4-F1
#
_cell.length_a   1.000
_cell.length_b   1.000
_cell.length_c   1.000
_cell.angle_alpha   90.00
_cell.angle_beta   90.00
_cell.angle_gamma   90.00
#
_symmetry.space_group_name_H-M   'P 1'
#
loop_
_entity.id
_entity.type
_entity.pdbx_description
1 polymer ?
#
loop_
_entity_poly.entity_id
_entity_poly.type
_entity_poly.pdbx_seq_one_letter_code
_entity_poly.pdbx_strand_id
1 'polypeptide(L)'
;MDEVGQVMRDAGVYVINGGLSVSYFLFDHLALLIAIACAAIVICLFDRWLIDLATSTPARQGRAAPRRAVSRPYARTVITLGMWLIAASLYPAPVPELGAAMWLAAVVAVLLLPTERASVLGACKNLILTYALMLLGFLWYVNTTAQASAREWAAIIGGVGEAQQTLAQNQNLIMTIGTIGITWSGPVAAAIYLWGRLKTHLDSLAAPWQSMAEIVRDIRTRA
;
A
#
# COMPACT_ATOMS: atom_id res chain seq x y z
N MET A 1 9.11 -54.61 18.62
CA MET A 1 7.94 -53.70 18.63
C MET A 1 8.33 -52.28 19.03
N ASP A 2 9.44 -52.08 19.73
CA ASP A 2 9.90 -50.77 20.20
C ASP A 2 10.38 -49.82 19.09
N GLU A 3 11.03 -50.34 18.03
CA GLU A 3 11.49 -49.52 16.90
C GLU A 3 10.34 -48.86 16.14
N VAL A 4 9.22 -49.57 15.92
CA VAL A 4 8.04 -49.02 15.24
C VAL A 4 7.40 -47.91 16.08
N GLY A 5 7.36 -48.08 17.40
CA GLY A 5 6.87 -47.05 18.31
C GLY A 5 7.76 -45.81 18.34
N GLN A 6 9.08 -45.99 18.23
CA GLN A 6 10.06 -44.91 18.19
C GLN A 6 9.98 -44.13 16.87
N VAL A 7 9.87 -44.83 15.73
CA VAL A 7 9.67 -44.20 14.41
C VAL A 7 8.35 -43.42 14.34
N MET A 8 7.25 -43.95 14.88
CA MET A 8 5.98 -43.22 14.92
C MET A 8 6.05 -41.97 15.81
N ARG A 9 6.78 -42.05 16.94
CA ARG A 9 7.00 -40.90 17.83
C ARG A 9 7.83 -39.81 17.13
N ASP A 10 8.93 -40.19 16.48
CA ASP A 10 9.80 -39.24 15.78
C ASP A 10 9.10 -38.60 14.58
N ALA A 11 8.31 -39.37 13.83
CA ALA A 11 7.47 -38.85 12.75
C ALA A 11 6.43 -37.85 13.28
N GLY A 12 5.78 -38.15 14.40
CA GLY A 12 4.84 -37.24 15.06
C GLY A 12 5.49 -35.92 15.49
N VAL A 13 6.68 -36.00 16.10
CA VAL A 13 7.46 -34.81 16.48
C VAL A 13 7.85 -33.98 15.26
N TYR A 14 8.27 -34.61 14.17
CA TYR A 14 8.60 -33.91 12.92
C TYR A 14 7.40 -33.19 12.31
N VAL A 15 6.22 -33.81 12.28
CA VAL A 15 5.00 -33.20 11.74
C VAL A 15 4.57 -32.01 12.59
N ILE A 16 4.60 -32.14 13.93
CA ILE A 16 4.24 -31.05 14.84
C ILE A 16 5.24 -29.90 14.73
N ASN A 17 6.54 -30.19 14.73
CA ASN A 17 7.58 -29.17 14.60
C ASN A 17 7.53 -28.48 13.23
N GLY A 18 7.30 -29.24 12.16
CA GLY A 18 7.07 -28.69 10.82
C GLY A 18 5.83 -27.79 10.77
N GLY A 19 4.72 -28.24 11.35
CA GLY A 19 3.48 -27.47 11.43
C GLY A 19 3.64 -26.18 12.24
N LEU A 20 4.33 -26.24 13.39
CA LEU A 20 4.67 -25.06 14.20
C LEU A 20 5.57 -24.12 13.42
N SER A 21 6.62 -24.62 12.77
CA SER A 21 7.54 -23.81 11.97
C SER A 21 6.81 -23.05 10.85
N VAL A 22 5.93 -23.73 10.11
CA VAL A 22 5.10 -23.11 9.07
C VAL A 22 4.16 -22.06 9.68
N SER A 23 3.53 -22.37 10.82
CA SER A 23 2.61 -21.45 11.49
C SER A 23 3.32 -20.18 11.95
N TYR A 24 4.48 -20.31 12.61
CA TYR A 24 5.29 -19.17 13.03
C TYR A 24 5.74 -18.33 11.84
N PHE A 25 6.21 -18.96 10.76
CA PHE A 25 6.57 -18.26 9.54
C PHE A 25 5.38 -17.48 8.95
N LEU A 26 4.18 -18.08 8.96
CA LEU A 26 2.96 -17.45 8.47
C LEU A 26 2.56 -16.24 9.31
N PHE A 27 2.64 -16.36 10.64
CA PHE A 27 2.34 -15.25 11.54
C PHE A 27 3.33 -14.10 11.38
N ASP A 28 4.62 -14.40 11.20
CA ASP A 28 5.68 -13.42 11.01
C ASP A 28 5.51 -12.63 9.70
N HIS A 29 4.89 -13.24 8.68
CA HIS A 29 4.68 -12.64 7.36
C HIS A 29 3.22 -12.24 7.09
N LEU A 30 2.35 -12.28 8.10
CA LEU A 30 0.90 -12.12 7.95
C LEU A 30 0.54 -10.78 7.29
N ALA A 31 1.22 -9.69 7.66
CA ALA A 31 1.00 -8.38 7.07
C ALA A 31 1.33 -8.34 5.56
N LEU A 32 2.42 -9.00 5.14
CA LEU A 32 2.78 -9.11 3.72
C LEU A 32 1.78 -9.98 2.97
N LEU A 33 1.34 -11.09 3.57
CA LEU A 33 0.33 -11.97 2.98
C LEU A 33 -1.01 -11.26 2.77
N ILE A 34 -1.45 -10.43 3.73
CA ILE A 34 -2.64 -9.59 3.59
C ILE A 34 -2.48 -8.62 2.40
N ALA A 35 -1.35 -7.93 2.30
CA ALA A 35 -1.09 -7.00 1.20
C ALA A 35 -1.12 -7.71 -0.17
N ILE A 36 -0.51 -8.90 -0.26
CA ILE A 36 -0.53 -9.75 -1.46
C ILE A 36 -1.97 -10.18 -1.79
N ALA A 37 -2.73 -10.65 -0.80
CA ALA A 37 -4.13 -11.06 -1.00
C ALA A 37 -5.00 -9.89 -1.48
N CYS A 38 -4.85 -8.71 -0.89
CA CYS A 38 -5.55 -7.50 -1.32
C CYS A 38 -5.17 -7.08 -2.74
N ALA A 39 -3.89 -7.12 -3.09
CA ALA A 39 -3.44 -6.84 -4.45
C ALA A 39 -3.95 -7.87 -5.45
N ALA A 40 -4.02 -9.16 -5.09
CA ALA A 40 -4.61 -10.20 -5.91
C ALA A 40 -6.11 -9.94 -6.15
N ILE A 41 -6.86 -9.54 -5.12
CA ILE A 41 -8.27 -9.11 -5.24
C ILE A 41 -8.39 -7.95 -6.23
N VAL A 42 -7.52 -6.94 -6.11
CA VAL A 42 -7.51 -5.77 -7.02
C VAL A 42 -7.25 -6.18 -8.46
N ILE A 43 -6.26 -7.05 -8.71
CA ILE A 43 -5.92 -7.52 -10.06
C ILE A 43 -7.06 -8.35 -10.65
N CYS A 44 -7.57 -9.32 -9.89
CA CYS A 44 -8.53 -10.31 -10.38
C CYS A 44 -9.94 -9.74 -10.56
N LEU A 45 -10.36 -8.78 -9.75
CA LEU A 45 -11.72 -8.24 -9.78
C LEU A 45 -11.77 -6.82 -10.37
N PHE A 46 -11.08 -5.87 -9.75
CA PHE A 46 -11.27 -4.45 -10.08
C PHE A 46 -10.52 -4.01 -11.33
N ASP A 47 -9.27 -4.45 -11.53
CA ASP A 47 -8.50 -4.10 -12.72
C ASP A 47 -9.08 -4.77 -13.97
N ARG A 48 -9.61 -6.00 -13.87
CA ARG A 48 -10.35 -6.66 -14.97
C ARG A 48 -11.60 -5.89 -15.35
N TRP A 49 -12.42 -5.53 -14.36
CA TRP A 49 -13.62 -4.72 -14.59
C TRP A 49 -13.31 -3.39 -15.28
N LEU A 50 -12.19 -2.74 -14.91
CA LEU A 50 -11.77 -1.48 -15.52
C LEU A 50 -11.37 -1.64 -17.00
N ILE A 51 -10.75 -2.78 -17.34
CA ILE A 51 -10.43 -3.13 -18.73
C ILE A 51 -11.72 -3.34 -19.52
N ASP A 52 -12.68 -4.09 -18.98
CA ASP A 52 -13.97 -4.36 -19.65
C ASP A 52 -14.77 -3.08 -19.89
N LEU A 53 -14.73 -2.12 -18.97
CA LEU A 53 -15.36 -0.81 -19.14
C LEU A 53 -14.68 0.02 -20.24
N ALA A 54 -13.34 -0.02 -20.30
CA ALA A 54 -12.58 0.70 -21.31
C ALA A 54 -12.75 0.13 -22.72
N THR A 55 -12.97 -1.19 -22.86
CA THR A 55 -13.20 -1.86 -24.14
C THR A 55 -14.65 -1.71 -24.64
N SER A 56 -15.62 -1.58 -23.72
CA SER A 56 -17.05 -1.46 -24.04
C SER A 56 -17.53 -0.03 -24.29
N THR A 57 -16.67 0.99 -24.17
CA THR A 57 -17.07 2.39 -24.38
C THR A 57 -17.37 2.65 -25.87
N PRO A 58 -18.63 2.92 -26.26
CA PRO A 58 -19.01 3.04 -27.66
C PRO A 58 -18.42 4.31 -28.31
N ALA A 59 -17.98 4.17 -29.56
CA ALA A 59 -17.53 5.27 -30.40
C ALA A 59 -18.66 6.32 -30.55
N ARG A 60 -18.50 7.49 -29.93
CA ARG A 60 -19.47 8.59 -30.06
C ARG A 60 -19.22 9.31 -31.39
N GLN A 61 -20.26 9.43 -32.23
CA GLN A 61 -20.28 10.22 -33.48
C GLN A 61 -19.31 9.76 -34.59
N GLY A 62 -19.27 8.46 -34.92
CA GLY A 62 -18.57 7.97 -36.12
C GLY A 62 -17.05 8.07 -36.10
N ARG A 63 -16.46 8.68 -35.06
CA ARG A 63 -15.04 8.59 -34.76
C ARG A 63 -14.81 7.33 -33.95
N ALA A 64 -14.04 6.39 -34.51
CA ALA A 64 -13.46 5.29 -33.72
C ALA A 64 -12.87 5.90 -32.44
N ALA A 65 -13.28 5.38 -31.29
CA ALA A 65 -12.76 5.85 -30.01
C ALA A 65 -11.24 5.86 -30.11
N PRO A 66 -10.55 6.98 -29.80
CA PRO A 66 -9.09 6.99 -29.84
C PRO A 66 -8.64 5.83 -28.97
N ARG A 67 -7.98 4.87 -29.60
CA ARG A 67 -7.43 3.66 -28.98
C ARG A 67 -6.23 4.08 -28.13
N ARG A 68 -6.43 5.00 -27.17
CA ARG A 68 -5.52 5.18 -26.06
C ARG A 68 -5.63 3.88 -25.31
N ALA A 69 -4.71 2.97 -25.61
CA ALA A 69 -4.48 1.79 -24.82
C ALA A 69 -4.40 2.27 -23.37
N VAL A 70 -5.45 2.01 -22.58
CA VAL A 70 -5.41 2.23 -21.15
C VAL A 70 -4.21 1.40 -20.70
N SER A 71 -3.15 2.11 -20.29
CA SER A 71 -1.90 1.48 -19.90
C SER A 71 -2.22 0.44 -18.84
N ARG A 72 -2.09 -0.83 -19.24
CA ARG A 72 -2.25 -2.07 -18.47
C ARG A 72 -2.49 -1.82 -16.97
N PRO A 73 -3.74 -1.70 -16.50
CA PRO A 73 -4.03 -1.30 -15.12
C PRO A 73 -3.42 -2.26 -14.08
N TYR A 74 -3.27 -3.54 -14.47
CA TYR A 74 -2.56 -4.56 -13.70
C TYR A 74 -1.08 -4.24 -13.48
N ALA A 75 -0.39 -3.62 -14.45
CA ALA A 75 1.03 -3.30 -14.33
C ALA A 75 1.27 -2.30 -13.19
N ARG A 76 0.37 -1.33 -13.03
CA ARG A 76 0.44 -0.37 -11.93
C ARG A 76 0.24 -1.04 -10.57
N THR A 77 -0.68 -2.00 -10.47
CA THR A 77 -0.89 -2.76 -9.23
C THR A 77 0.32 -3.61 -8.89
N VAL A 78 0.91 -4.29 -9.89
CA VAL A 78 2.13 -5.09 -9.72
C VAL A 78 3.32 -4.21 -9.30
N ILE A 79 3.51 -3.05 -9.93
CA ILE A 79 4.57 -2.11 -9.55
C ILE A 79 4.36 -1.63 -8.10
N THR A 80 3.13 -1.23 -7.76
CA THR A 80 2.80 -0.75 -6.41
C THR A 80 3.04 -1.84 -5.37
N LEU A 81 2.60 -3.07 -5.63
CA LEU A 81 2.82 -4.22 -4.76
C LEU A 81 4.32 -4.53 -4.65
N GLY A 82 5.04 -4.61 -5.77
CA GLY A 82 6.47 -4.91 -5.77
C GLY A 82 7.27 -3.90 -4.96
N MET A 83 7.03 -2.60 -5.18
CA MET A 83 7.66 -1.53 -4.40
C MET A 83 7.29 -1.61 -2.93
N TRP A 84 6.03 -1.90 -2.61
CA TRP A 84 5.58 -2.10 -1.23
C TRP A 84 6.27 -3.28 -0.56
N LEU A 85 6.36 -4.44 -1.21
CA LEU A 85 6.99 -5.63 -0.65
C LEU A 85 8.47 -5.41 -0.36
N ILE A 86 9.18 -4.70 -1.26
CA ILE A 86 10.57 -4.31 -1.04
C ILE A 86 10.68 -3.36 0.16
N ALA A 87 9.82 -2.36 0.26
CA ALA A 87 9.85 -1.43 1.40
C ALA A 87 9.52 -2.15 2.73
N ALA A 88 8.47 -2.97 2.75
CA ALA A 88 8.00 -3.65 3.95
C ALA A 88 8.97 -4.74 4.43
N SER A 89 9.74 -5.38 3.55
CA SER A 89 10.75 -6.36 3.98
C SER A 89 12.00 -5.72 4.60
N LEU A 90 12.23 -4.43 4.34
CA LEU A 90 13.37 -3.68 4.86
C LEU A 90 13.09 -2.93 6.16
N TYR A 91 11.82 -2.87 6.57
CA TYR A 91 11.39 -2.17 7.78
C TYR A 91 10.74 -3.13 8.79
N PRO A 92 11.05 -2.99 10.09
CA PRO A 92 10.36 -3.76 11.12
C PRO A 92 8.91 -3.27 11.32
N ALA A 93 8.15 -4.01 12.14
CA ALA A 93 6.87 -3.55 12.66
C ALA A 93 7.01 -2.13 13.29
N PRO A 94 6.03 -1.23 13.10
CA PRO A 94 4.68 -1.48 12.57
C PRO A 94 4.52 -1.23 11.05
N VAL A 95 5.59 -0.95 10.30
CA VAL A 95 5.47 -0.51 8.90
C VAL A 95 4.74 -1.54 8.01
N PRO A 96 5.07 -2.85 8.05
CA PRO A 96 4.36 -3.84 7.25
C PRO A 96 2.85 -3.89 7.56
N GLU A 97 2.48 -3.78 8.84
CA GLU A 97 1.09 -3.81 9.31
C GLU A 97 0.31 -2.60 8.80
N LEU A 98 0.93 -1.41 8.84
CA LEU A 98 0.33 -0.17 8.37
C LEU A 98 0.03 -0.22 6.87
N GLY A 99 0.95 -0.71 6.04
CA GLY A 99 0.63 -0.84 4.62
C GLY A 99 -0.31 -2.00 4.30
N ALA A 100 -0.33 -3.07 5.10
CA ALA A 100 -1.38 -4.08 5.00
C ALA A 100 -2.77 -3.46 5.25
N ALA A 101 -2.89 -2.60 6.27
CA ALA A 101 -4.09 -1.83 6.55
C ALA A 101 -4.45 -0.88 5.40
N MET A 102 -3.47 -0.21 4.77
CA MET A 102 -3.71 0.64 3.60
C MET A 102 -4.23 -0.16 2.39
N TRP A 103 -3.67 -1.33 2.12
CA TRP A 103 -4.14 -2.22 1.05
C TRP A 103 -5.57 -2.72 1.31
N LEU A 104 -5.85 -3.13 2.54
CA LEU A 104 -7.18 -3.56 2.96
C LEU A 104 -8.20 -2.41 2.85
N ALA A 105 -7.83 -1.22 3.34
CA ALA A 105 -8.67 -0.03 3.26
C ALA A 105 -8.95 0.37 1.81
N ALA A 106 -7.99 0.20 0.89
CA ALA A 106 -8.21 0.44 -0.54
C ALA A 106 -9.28 -0.51 -1.12
N VAL A 107 -9.22 -1.80 -0.78
CA VAL A 107 -10.24 -2.78 -1.21
C VAL A 107 -11.60 -2.42 -0.65
N VAL A 108 -11.69 -2.13 0.66
CA VAL A 108 -12.94 -1.75 1.32
C VAL A 108 -13.52 -0.47 0.72
N ALA A 109 -12.70 0.56 0.48
CA ALA A 109 -13.15 1.82 -0.09
C ALA A 109 -13.75 1.65 -1.50
N VAL A 110 -13.17 0.80 -2.34
CA VAL A 110 -13.68 0.51 -3.68
C VAL A 110 -15.02 -0.25 -3.62
N LEU A 111 -15.24 -1.06 -2.59
CA LEU A 111 -16.52 -1.71 -2.35
C LEU A 111 -17.60 -0.72 -1.89
N LEU A 112 -17.25 0.22 -1.02
CA LEU A 112 -18.16 1.23 -0.48
C LEU A 112 -18.51 2.36 -1.46
N LEU A 113 -17.63 2.64 -2.43
CA LEU A 113 -17.75 3.76 -3.37
C LEU A 113 -17.86 3.25 -4.82
N PRO A 114 -18.99 2.62 -5.21
CA PRO A 114 -19.14 1.95 -6.50
C PRO A 114 -19.08 2.90 -7.70
N THR A 115 -19.43 4.17 -7.49
CA THR A 115 -19.46 5.22 -8.53
C THR A 115 -18.07 5.76 -8.87
N GLU A 116 -17.14 5.78 -7.91
CA GLU A 116 -15.80 6.36 -8.06
C GLU A 116 -14.66 5.32 -8.04
N ARG A 117 -14.97 4.02 -8.17
CA ARG A 117 -14.02 2.89 -8.04
C ARG A 117 -12.68 3.12 -8.71
N ALA A 118 -12.69 3.55 -9.98
CA ALA A 118 -11.48 3.78 -10.76
C ALA A 118 -10.59 4.89 -10.16
N SER A 119 -11.22 6.00 -9.74
CA SER A 119 -10.56 7.15 -9.15
C SER A 119 -9.98 6.81 -7.78
N VAL A 120 -10.81 6.22 -6.90
CA VAL A 120 -10.43 5.83 -5.53
C VAL A 120 -9.31 4.80 -5.56
N LEU A 121 -9.41 3.76 -6.38
CA LEU A 121 -8.38 2.74 -6.50
C LEU A 121 -7.07 3.32 -7.02
N GLY A 122 -7.13 4.19 -8.03
CA GLY A 122 -5.96 4.88 -8.56
C GLY A 122 -5.27 5.77 -7.53
N ALA A 123 -6.03 6.50 -6.72
CA ALA A 123 -5.50 7.34 -5.65
C ALA A 123 -4.87 6.51 -4.52
N CYS A 124 -5.53 5.42 -4.09
CA CYS A 124 -4.99 4.53 -3.07
C CYS A 124 -3.67 3.89 -3.52
N LYS A 125 -3.59 3.41 -4.77
CA LYS A 125 -2.34 2.88 -5.35
C LYS A 125 -1.22 3.94 -5.32
N ASN A 126 -1.53 5.20 -5.65
CA ASN A 126 -0.56 6.29 -5.56
C ASN A 126 -0.10 6.53 -4.13
N LEU A 127 -1.02 6.60 -3.17
CA LEU A 127 -0.67 6.82 -1.76
C LEU A 127 0.24 5.72 -1.24
N ILE A 128 -0.07 4.45 -1.53
CA ILE A 128 0.77 3.30 -1.15
C ILE A 128 2.14 3.39 -1.85
N LEU A 129 2.18 3.69 -3.15
CA LEU A 129 3.43 3.79 -3.90
C LEU A 129 4.31 4.94 -3.39
N THR A 130 3.72 6.13 -3.17
CA THR A 130 4.43 7.29 -2.62
C THR A 130 4.94 7.00 -1.22
N TYR A 131 4.15 6.32 -0.38
CA TYR A 131 4.59 5.89 0.94
C TYR A 131 5.77 4.92 0.87
N ALA A 132 5.71 3.89 0.02
CA ALA A 132 6.83 2.97 -0.20
C ALA A 132 8.09 3.70 -0.68
N LEU A 133 7.96 4.65 -1.60
CA LEU A 133 9.08 5.47 -2.08
C LEU A 133 9.67 6.37 -0.99
N MET A 134 8.83 6.95 -0.12
CA MET A 134 9.30 7.75 1.01
C MET A 134 10.08 6.89 2.01
N LEU A 135 9.60 5.69 2.33
CA LEU A 135 10.31 4.73 3.18
C LEU A 135 11.66 4.35 2.57
N LEU A 136 11.69 3.94 1.29
CA LEU A 136 12.94 3.56 0.63
C LEU A 136 13.92 4.73 0.51
N GLY A 137 13.42 5.94 0.20
CA GLY A 137 14.22 7.16 0.16
C GLY A 137 14.80 7.52 1.53
N PHE A 138 14.02 7.35 2.59
CA PHE A 138 14.50 7.56 3.96
C PHE A 138 15.52 6.50 4.37
N LEU A 139 15.29 5.24 4.07
CA LEU A 139 16.25 4.18 4.32
C LEU A 139 17.58 4.45 3.60
N TRP A 140 17.52 4.91 2.35
CA TRP A 140 18.70 5.33 1.61
C TRP A 140 19.40 6.52 2.27
N TYR A 141 18.63 7.54 2.71
CA TYR A 141 19.17 8.68 3.45
C TYR A 141 19.87 8.26 4.74
N VAL A 142 19.25 7.39 5.54
CA VAL A 142 19.82 6.86 6.78
C VAL A 142 21.12 6.12 6.51
N ASN A 143 21.14 5.21 5.54
CA ASN A 143 22.32 4.40 5.24
C ASN A 143 23.49 5.20 4.66
N THR A 144 23.20 6.32 3.97
CA THR A 144 24.24 7.20 3.42
C THR A 144 24.74 8.22 4.43
N THR A 145 23.86 8.76 5.29
CA THR A 145 24.24 9.79 6.29
C THR A 145 24.78 9.21 7.60
N ALA A 146 24.48 7.95 7.93
CA ALA A 146 25.07 7.26 9.08
C ALA A 146 26.59 7.03 8.92
N GLN A 147 27.11 7.06 7.69
CA GLN A 147 28.54 6.93 7.40
C GLN A 147 29.28 8.28 7.43
N ALA A 148 28.55 9.40 7.33
CA ALA A 148 29.13 10.72 7.44
C ALA A 148 29.36 11.06 8.92
N SER A 149 30.63 11.14 9.33
CA SER A 149 31.01 11.53 10.68
C SER A 149 30.54 12.96 11.00
N ALA A 150 30.26 13.26 12.26
CA ALA A 150 29.96 14.63 12.71
C ALA A 150 31.07 15.62 12.31
N ARG A 151 32.28 15.12 12.05
CA ARG A 151 33.44 15.85 11.53
C ARG A 151 33.32 16.21 10.04
N GLU A 152 32.77 15.32 9.20
CA GLU A 152 32.50 15.61 7.78
C GLU A 152 31.34 16.60 7.63
N TRP A 153 30.29 16.46 8.46
CA TRP A 153 29.23 17.46 8.55
C TRP A 153 29.74 18.83 9.02
N ALA A 154 30.61 18.85 10.04
CA ALA A 154 31.25 20.07 10.52
C ALA A 154 32.21 20.69 9.48
N ALA A 155 32.83 19.88 8.61
CA ALA A 155 33.65 20.36 7.50
C ALA A 155 32.82 20.98 6.37
N ILE A 156 31.61 20.48 6.12
CA ILE A 156 30.66 21.05 5.14
C ILE A 156 30.05 22.36 5.65
N ILE A 157 29.80 22.47 6.97
CA ILE A 157 29.12 23.63 7.58
C ILE A 157 30.11 24.63 8.22
N GLY A 158 31.39 24.28 8.38
CA GLY A 158 32.46 25.17 8.87
C GLY A 158 32.58 25.32 10.39
N GLY A 159 32.16 24.33 11.19
CA GLY A 159 32.02 24.47 12.64
C GLY A 159 33.16 23.89 13.50
N VAL A 160 33.82 24.74 14.28
CA VAL A 160 34.82 24.38 15.33
C VAL A 160 34.13 23.69 16.53
N GLY A 161 34.77 22.66 17.11
CA GLY A 161 34.56 22.05 18.45
C GLY A 161 33.13 21.93 18.99
N GLU A 162 32.53 23.04 19.42
CA GLU A 162 31.15 23.17 19.95
C GLU A 162 30.06 22.81 18.92
N ALA A 163 30.35 22.98 17.63
CA ALA A 163 29.43 22.61 16.56
C ALA A 163 29.19 21.09 16.48
N GLN A 164 30.17 20.25 16.84
CA GLN A 164 30.06 18.81 16.67
C GLN A 164 29.02 18.18 17.60
N GLN A 165 28.92 18.66 18.85
CA GLN A 165 27.96 18.14 19.82
C GLN A 165 26.53 18.56 19.45
N THR A 166 26.36 19.81 18.99
CA THR A 166 25.09 20.34 18.48
C THR A 166 24.66 19.62 17.19
N LEU A 167 25.61 19.31 16.29
CA LEU A 167 25.35 18.56 15.06
C LEU A 167 24.94 17.11 15.34
N ALA A 168 25.61 16.43 16.27
CA ALA A 168 25.23 15.06 16.66
C ALA A 168 23.82 15.03 17.30
N GLN A 169 23.49 16.03 18.13
CA GLN A 169 22.17 16.15 18.73
C GLN A 169 21.08 16.44 17.68
N ASN A 170 21.36 17.32 16.72
CA ASN A 170 20.46 17.60 15.61
C ASN A 170 20.27 16.41 14.68
N GLN A 171 21.34 15.64 14.41
CA GLN A 171 21.25 14.42 13.60
C GLN A 171 20.33 13.39 14.26
N ASN A 172 20.44 13.20 15.58
CA ASN A 172 19.57 12.29 16.32
C ASN A 172 18.10 12.77 16.31
N LEU A 173 17.86 14.08 16.41
CA LEU A 173 16.52 14.65 16.27
C LEU A 173 15.93 14.43 14.87
N ILE A 174 16.70 14.67 13.80
CA ILE A 174 16.28 14.44 12.42
C ILE A 174 15.94 12.97 12.20
N MET A 175 16.76 12.05 12.72
CA MET A 175 16.51 10.61 12.64
C MET A 175 15.22 10.20 13.35
N THR A 176 14.98 10.75 14.55
CA THR A 176 13.79 10.44 15.35
C THR A 176 12.52 10.99 14.70
N ILE A 177 12.53 12.28 14.34
CA ILE A 177 11.40 12.95 13.69
C ILE A 177 11.14 12.34 12.31
N GLY A 178 12.21 12.06 11.55
CA GLY A 178 12.14 11.41 10.25
C GLY A 178 11.50 10.03 10.33
N THR A 179 11.93 9.19 11.28
CA THR A 179 11.35 7.86 11.49
C THR A 179 9.85 7.96 11.83
N ILE A 180 9.49 8.73 12.87
CA ILE A 180 8.08 8.84 13.30
C ILE A 180 7.24 9.46 12.19
N GLY A 181 7.69 10.58 11.62
CA GLY A 181 6.98 11.32 10.59
C GLY A 181 6.74 10.46 9.35
N ILE A 182 7.77 9.77 8.86
CA ILE A 182 7.63 8.94 7.66
C ILE A 182 6.75 7.75 7.95
N THR A 183 6.96 7.02 9.06
CA THR A 183 6.13 5.85 9.42
C THR A 183 4.64 6.16 9.38
N TRP A 184 4.21 7.32 9.88
CA TRP A 184 2.79 7.67 9.97
C TRP A 184 2.24 8.51 8.81
N SER A 185 3.09 9.21 8.05
CA SER A 185 2.66 10.12 6.99
C SER A 185 1.74 9.47 5.93
N GLY A 186 2.14 8.31 5.40
CA GLY A 186 1.38 7.58 4.38
C GLY A 186 0.03 7.06 4.88
N PRO A 187 -0.01 6.30 6.00
CA PRO A 187 -1.26 5.82 6.57
C PRO A 187 -2.24 6.93 6.94
N VAL A 188 -1.74 8.02 7.54
CA VAL A 188 -2.57 9.18 7.88
C VAL A 188 -3.11 9.86 6.62
N ALA A 189 -2.27 10.07 5.59
CA ALA A 189 -2.73 10.64 4.32
C ALA A 189 -3.81 9.78 3.65
N ALA A 190 -3.66 8.45 3.69
CA ALA A 190 -4.69 7.52 3.20
C ALA A 190 -5.98 7.60 4.01
N ALA A 191 -5.90 7.64 5.34
CA ALA A 191 -7.06 7.78 6.20
C ALA A 191 -7.82 9.09 5.94
N ILE A 192 -7.12 10.22 5.85
CA ILE A 192 -7.71 11.54 5.54
C ILE A 192 -8.39 11.52 4.18
N TYR A 193 -7.70 11.00 3.15
CA TYR A 193 -8.24 10.90 1.80
C TYR A 193 -9.53 10.07 1.75
N LEU A 194 -9.51 8.88 2.34
CA LEU A 194 -10.65 7.96 2.34
C LEU A 194 -11.83 8.52 3.15
N TRP A 195 -11.55 9.12 4.30
CA TRP A 195 -12.56 9.77 5.12
C TRP A 195 -13.25 10.92 4.37
N GLY A 196 -12.47 11.76 3.69
CA GLY A 196 -13.00 12.84 2.87
C GLY A 196 -13.93 12.31 1.77
N ARG A 197 -13.51 11.25 1.06
CA ARG A 197 -14.30 10.63 -0.01
C ARG A 197 -15.60 10.02 0.50
N LEU A 198 -15.53 9.31 1.63
CA LEU A 198 -16.70 8.67 2.22
C LEU A 198 -17.75 9.71 2.64
N LYS A 199 -17.32 10.80 3.29
CA LYS A 199 -18.23 11.90 3.66
C LYS A 199 -18.92 12.51 2.44
N THR A 200 -18.15 12.86 1.40
CA THR A 200 -18.73 13.45 0.19
C THR A 200 -19.74 12.55 -0.50
N HIS A 201 -19.59 11.23 -0.38
CA HIS A 201 -20.53 10.27 -0.94
C HIS A 201 -21.78 10.10 -0.07
N LEU A 202 -21.64 10.13 1.26
CA LEU A 202 -22.78 10.06 2.20
C LEU A 202 -23.66 11.31 2.16
N ASP A 203 -23.06 12.49 1.97
CA ASP A 203 -23.77 13.77 1.89
C ASP A 203 -24.42 14.01 0.50
N SER A 204 -24.21 13.10 -0.45
CA SER A 204 -24.82 13.18 -1.78
C SER A 204 -26.33 12.90 -1.71
N LEU A 205 -27.14 13.77 -2.31
CA LEU A 205 -28.61 13.65 -2.36
C LEU A 205 -29.10 12.49 -3.26
N ALA A 206 -28.21 11.81 -3.98
CA ALA A 206 -28.51 10.59 -4.73
C ALA A 206 -28.40 9.37 -3.81
N ALA A 207 -29.26 8.38 -3.98
CA ALA A 207 -29.22 7.19 -3.12
C ALA A 207 -27.81 6.56 -3.16
N PRO A 208 -27.21 6.16 -2.01
CA PRO A 208 -25.81 5.74 -1.90
C PRO A 208 -25.40 4.57 -2.81
N TRP A 209 -26.39 3.85 -3.35
CA TRP A 209 -26.21 2.65 -4.14
C TRP A 209 -26.62 2.81 -5.61
N GLN A 210 -27.11 3.99 -6.01
CA GLN A 210 -27.48 4.24 -7.39
C GLN A 210 -26.24 4.44 -8.25
N SER A 211 -26.13 3.63 -9.30
CA SER A 211 -25.10 3.81 -10.31
C SER A 211 -25.38 5.05 -11.16
N MET A 212 -24.35 5.66 -11.74
CA MET A 212 -24.52 6.81 -12.65
C MET A 212 -25.44 6.48 -13.84
N ALA A 213 -25.47 5.22 -14.27
CA ALA A 213 -26.38 4.75 -15.31
C ALA A 213 -27.85 4.78 -14.88
N GLU A 214 -28.13 4.45 -13.62
CA GLU A 214 -29.48 4.54 -13.03
C GLU A 214 -29.89 5.98 -12.84
N ILE A 215 -28.99 6.86 -12.36
CA ILE A 215 -29.27 8.31 -12.23
C ILE A 215 -29.65 8.91 -13.58
N VAL A 216 -28.87 8.62 -14.63
CA VAL A 216 -29.17 9.09 -15.99
C VAL A 216 -30.48 8.51 -16.53
N ARG A 217 -30.79 7.25 -16.21
CA ARG A 217 -32.06 6.61 -16.59
C ARG A 217 -33.25 7.25 -15.88
N ASP A 218 -33.12 7.55 -14.59
CA ASP A 218 -34.16 8.22 -13.80
C ASP A 218 -34.43 9.64 -14.32
N ILE A 219 -33.37 10.39 -14.66
CA ILE A 219 -33.52 11.72 -15.29
C ILE A 219 -34.21 11.61 -16.66
N ARG A 220 -33.85 10.61 -17.47
CA ARG A 220 -34.47 10.39 -18.80
C ARG A 220 -35.91 9.91 -18.76
N THR A 221 -36.34 9.28 -17.68
CA THR A 221 -37.70 8.75 -17.52
C THR A 221 -38.62 9.71 -16.79
N ARG A 222 -38.06 10.74 -16.13
CA ARG A 222 -38.80 11.84 -15.49
C ARG A 222 -38.95 13.10 -16.37
N ALA A 223 -38.29 13.15 -17.54
CA ALA A 223 -38.45 14.20 -18.55
C ALA A 223 -39.39 13.73 -19.66
#